data_AF-A0A2D6LJH7-F1
#
_entry.id   AF-A0A2D6LJH7-F1
#
_cell.length_a   1.000
_cell.length_b   1.000
_cell.length_c   1.000
_cell.angle_alpha   90.00
_cell.angle_beta   90.00
_cell.angle_gamma   90.00
#
_symmetry.space_group_name_H-M   'P 1'
#
loop_
_entity.id
_entity.type
_entity.pdbx_description
1 polymer ?
#
loop_
_entity_poly.entity_id
_entity_poly.type
_entity_poly.pdbx_seq_one_letter_code
_entity_poly.pdbx_strand_id
1 'polypeptide(L)'
;MALFGLGKKVEEAQTVTTPVDEVLKMRDQGFTNNQIVQALQRNGYKTHQIFDAMNQADLKNAGPVEGAVEPGLAQPIPVAPKEDVPPNLEEQQTESIVPQENYDDRIEEVSESIIEEKWEDLMKEINKLLEWKETMENKMAGLEQGLNDLKSSSDNLQKAVLGKVTEYDKTMRTVSSDMKAMDTVFQKVLPTLTDNVSELSRLAKKGKTKR
;
A
#
# COMPACT_ATOMS: atom_id res chain seq x y z
N MET A 1 45.69 -49.44 -25.31
CA MET A 1 45.81 -47.99 -25.03
C MET A 1 44.44 -47.46 -24.71
N ALA A 2 44.20 -47.09 -23.45
CA ALA A 2 42.93 -46.58 -22.97
C ALA A 2 42.87 -45.07 -23.22
N LEU A 3 41.85 -44.59 -23.95
CA LEU A 3 41.54 -43.17 -24.09
C LEU A 3 40.49 -42.80 -23.04
N PHE A 4 41.02 -42.24 -21.95
CA PHE A 4 40.34 -41.64 -20.82
C PHE A 4 39.90 -40.23 -21.20
N GLY A 5 38.60 -39.92 -21.06
CA GLY A 5 38.05 -38.61 -21.41
C GLY A 5 36.64 -38.45 -20.84
N LEU A 6 36.48 -38.75 -19.55
CA LEU A 6 35.22 -38.58 -18.82
C LEU A 6 35.28 -37.29 -17.98
N GLY A 7 34.25 -36.46 -18.14
CA GLY A 7 33.72 -35.65 -17.04
C GLY A 7 34.55 -34.46 -16.61
N LYS A 8 34.35 -33.32 -17.28
CA LYS A 8 34.55 -32.00 -16.66
C LYS A 8 33.48 -31.86 -15.56
N LYS A 9 33.82 -32.37 -14.37
CA LYS A 9 33.06 -32.21 -13.14
C LYS A 9 33.01 -30.72 -12.86
N VAL A 10 31.82 -30.12 -12.99
CA VAL A 10 31.56 -28.79 -12.46
C VAL A 10 31.76 -28.92 -10.96
N GLU A 11 32.90 -28.44 -10.47
CA GLU A 11 33.08 -28.13 -9.05
C GLU A 11 32.00 -27.10 -8.73
N GLU A 12 30.92 -27.57 -8.10
CA GLU A 12 30.14 -26.77 -7.18
C GLU A 12 31.10 -26.34 -6.06
N ALA A 13 31.84 -25.27 -6.33
CA ALA A 13 32.45 -24.46 -5.30
C ALA A 13 31.29 -24.00 -4.42
N GLN A 14 31.10 -24.68 -3.29
CA GLN A 14 30.49 -24.09 -2.12
C GLN A 14 31.32 -22.84 -1.84
N THR A 15 30.89 -21.71 -2.40
CA THR A 15 31.49 -20.42 -2.12
C THR A 15 31.24 -20.21 -0.64
N VAL A 16 32.26 -20.46 0.17
CA VAL A 16 32.40 -19.85 1.48
C VAL A 16 32.45 -18.36 1.17
N THR A 17 31.28 -17.73 1.04
CA THR A 17 31.17 -16.31 0.80
C THR A 17 31.77 -15.69 2.03
N THR A 18 32.98 -15.14 1.91
CA THR A 18 33.54 -14.42 3.03
C THR A 18 32.59 -13.25 3.32
N PRO A 19 32.41 -12.84 4.59
CA PRO A 19 31.45 -11.78 4.90
C PRO A 19 31.74 -10.50 4.07
N VAL A 20 32.99 -10.31 3.68
CA VAL A 20 33.49 -9.24 2.80
C VAL A 20 32.90 -9.31 1.39
N ASP A 21 32.83 -10.51 0.80
CA ASP A 21 32.28 -10.70 -0.54
C ASP A 21 30.77 -10.41 -0.57
N GLU A 22 30.07 -10.75 0.51
CA GLU A 22 28.65 -10.48 0.66
C GLU A 22 28.37 -8.99 0.88
N VAL A 23 29.21 -8.30 1.67
CA VAL A 23 29.17 -6.83 1.79
C VAL A 23 29.36 -6.18 0.42
N LEU A 24 30.40 -6.57 -0.33
CA LEU A 24 30.70 -5.99 -1.65
C LEU A 24 29.53 -6.18 -2.62
N LYS A 25 28.95 -7.38 -2.67
CA LYS A 25 27.80 -7.69 -3.53
C LYS A 25 26.59 -6.84 -3.19
N MET A 26 26.26 -6.69 -1.90
CA MET A 26 25.11 -5.87 -1.50
C MET A 26 25.36 -4.38 -1.74
N ARG A 27 26.61 -3.94 -1.60
CA ARG A 27 26.99 -2.56 -1.90
C ARG A 27 26.85 -2.25 -3.40
N ASP A 28 27.27 -3.16 -4.27
CA ASP A 28 27.10 -3.05 -5.72
C ASP A 28 25.63 -3.05 -6.14
N GLN A 29 24.76 -3.69 -5.35
CA GLN A 29 23.30 -3.66 -5.50
C GLN A 29 22.65 -2.37 -4.96
N GLY A 30 23.43 -1.45 -4.37
CA GLY A 30 22.96 -0.17 -3.84
C GLY A 30 22.34 -0.24 -2.44
N PHE A 31 22.54 -1.33 -1.70
CA PHE A 31 22.10 -1.41 -0.30
C PHE A 31 22.94 -0.48 0.60
N THR A 32 22.29 0.09 1.61
CA THR A 32 22.95 0.92 2.63
C THR A 32 23.66 0.05 3.67
N ASN A 33 24.73 0.57 4.30
CA ASN A 33 25.50 -0.17 5.29
C ASN A 33 24.63 -0.75 6.43
N ASN A 34 23.60 -0.03 6.87
CA ASN A 34 22.65 -0.52 7.88
C ASN A 34 21.84 -1.74 7.39
N GLN A 35 21.43 -1.75 6.12
CA GLN A 35 20.71 -2.88 5.52
C GLN A 35 21.64 -4.09 5.32
N ILE A 36 22.91 -3.84 4.98
CA ILE A 36 23.94 -4.87 4.83
C ILE A 36 24.21 -5.54 6.18
N VAL A 37 24.35 -4.75 7.25
CA VAL A 37 24.53 -5.26 8.62
C VAL A 37 23.35 -6.14 9.03
N GLN A 38 22.11 -5.70 8.79
CA GLN A 38 20.92 -6.49 9.12
C GLN A 38 20.83 -7.79 8.30
N ALA A 39 21.20 -7.75 7.02
CA ALA A 39 21.20 -8.92 6.16
C ALA A 39 22.27 -9.94 6.60
N LEU A 40 23.48 -9.49 6.94
CA LEU A 40 24.56 -10.34 7.43
C LEU A 40 24.28 -10.90 8.83
N GLN A 41 23.65 -10.12 9.71
CA GLN A 41 23.17 -10.62 11.01
C GLN A 41 22.14 -11.73 10.83
N ARG A 42 21.19 -11.57 9.89
CA ARG A 42 20.21 -12.60 9.54
C ARG A 42 20.85 -13.86 8.95
N ASN A 43 21.98 -13.70 8.26
CA ASN A 43 22.78 -14.80 7.74
C ASN A 43 23.68 -15.46 8.80
N GLY A 44 23.62 -14.99 10.05
CA GLY A 44 24.29 -15.60 11.21
C GLY A 44 25.71 -15.12 11.46
N TYR A 45 26.18 -14.08 10.77
CA TYR A 45 27.51 -13.53 11.01
C TYR A 45 27.55 -12.74 12.33
N LYS A 46 28.68 -12.85 13.04
CA LYS A 46 28.89 -12.11 14.29
C LYS A 46 29.20 -10.64 13.99
N THR A 47 28.74 -9.74 14.87
CA THR A 47 28.91 -8.29 14.74
C THR A 47 30.35 -7.87 14.42
N HIS A 48 31.35 -8.45 15.09
CA HIS A 48 32.76 -8.15 14.81
C HIS A 48 33.20 -8.56 13.39
N GLN A 49 32.71 -9.69 12.88
CA GLN A 49 33.01 -10.17 11.52
C GLN A 49 32.37 -9.27 10.47
N ILE A 50 31.18 -8.73 10.76
CA ILE A 50 30.46 -7.80 9.88
C ILE A 50 31.22 -6.48 9.78
N PHE A 51 31.64 -5.92 10.91
CA PHE A 51 32.39 -4.65 10.94
C PHE A 51 33.77 -4.78 10.28
N ASP A 52 34.49 -5.86 10.57
CA ASP A 52 35.78 -6.14 9.92
C ASP A 52 35.62 -6.28 8.41
N ALA A 53 34.58 -7.01 7.97
CA ALA A 53 34.28 -7.17 6.56
C ALA A 53 33.84 -5.90 5.84
N MET A 54 33.09 -5.02 6.50
CA MET A 54 32.72 -3.72 5.93
C MET A 54 33.93 -2.81 5.77
N ASN A 55 34.78 -2.73 6.80
CA ASN A 55 36.02 -1.96 6.72
C ASN A 55 36.94 -2.50 5.62
N GLN A 56 37.06 -3.83 5.50
CA GLN A 56 37.86 -4.46 4.45
C GLN A 56 37.26 -4.25 3.04
N ALA A 57 35.93 -4.26 2.92
CA ALA A 57 35.24 -3.98 1.66
C ALA A 57 35.45 -2.52 1.23
N ASP A 58 35.40 -1.57 2.16
CA ASP A 58 35.65 -0.15 1.89
C ASP A 58 37.10 0.09 1.46
N LEU A 59 38.06 -0.55 2.12
CA LEU A 59 39.48 -0.50 1.73
C LEU A 59 39.73 -1.11 0.35
N LYS A 60 39.04 -2.20 0.00
CA LYS A 60 39.15 -2.83 -1.33
C LYS A 60 38.51 -1.98 -2.44
N ASN A 61 37.40 -1.30 -2.15
CA ASN A 61 36.69 -0.48 -3.13
C ASN A 61 37.29 0.93 -3.28
N ALA A 62 38.03 1.41 -2.29
CA ALA A 62 38.75 2.69 -2.34
C ALA A 62 39.98 2.68 -3.27
N GLY A 63 40.34 1.53 -3.86
CA GLY A 63 41.57 1.37 -4.65
C GLY A 63 42.83 1.52 -3.77
N PRO A 64 44.04 1.27 -4.32
CA PRO A 64 45.27 1.59 -3.61
C PRO A 64 45.36 3.11 -3.51
N VAL A 65 44.88 3.67 -2.40
CA VAL A 65 45.13 5.06 -2.07
C VAL A 65 46.58 5.12 -1.60
N GLU A 66 47.45 5.47 -2.55
CA GLU A 66 48.83 5.85 -2.30
C GLU A 66 48.81 7.06 -1.34
N GLY A 67 48.99 6.79 -0.05
CA GLY A 67 49.14 7.81 0.99
C GLY A 67 48.05 7.84 2.05
N ALA A 68 48.16 6.96 3.04
CA ALA A 68 47.79 7.27 4.42
C ALA A 68 48.51 6.32 5.38
N VAL A 69 49.70 6.73 5.81
CA VAL A 69 50.36 6.19 7.00
C VAL A 69 49.56 6.61 8.24
N GLU A 70 49.09 5.60 8.96
CA GLU A 70 49.15 5.40 10.41
C GLU A 70 48.57 6.42 11.43
N PRO A 71 48.22 5.94 12.65
CA PRO A 71 47.31 6.58 13.59
C PRO A 71 47.98 7.72 14.37
N GLY A 72 47.26 8.84 14.49
CA GLY A 72 47.73 10.00 15.25
C GLY A 72 46.59 10.84 15.77
N LEU A 73 46.14 10.57 16.99
CA LEU A 73 45.47 11.53 17.86
C LEU A 73 45.95 11.35 19.31
N ALA A 74 47.24 11.64 19.53
CA ALA A 74 47.74 11.98 20.85
C ALA A 74 47.43 13.46 21.09
N GLN A 75 46.57 13.75 22.07
CA GLN A 75 46.39 15.11 22.57
C GLN A 75 47.61 15.56 23.38
N PRO A 76 48.06 16.83 23.28
CA PRO A 76 49.14 17.33 24.11
C PRO A 76 48.61 17.76 25.49
N ILE A 77 49.10 17.10 26.55
CA ILE A 77 48.91 17.52 27.93
C ILE A 77 50.04 18.52 28.29
N PRO A 78 49.76 19.71 28.87
CA PRO A 78 50.80 20.63 29.32
C PRO A 78 51.62 20.06 30.49
N VAL A 79 52.93 20.06 30.34
CA VAL A 79 53.92 19.57 31.31
C VAL A 79 54.08 20.57 32.47
N ALA A 80 53.80 20.14 33.69
CA ALA A 80 54.28 20.76 34.93
C ALA A 80 55.61 20.09 35.39
N PRO A 81 56.51 20.79 36.10
CA PRO A 81 57.88 20.32 36.32
C PRO A 81 58.03 19.20 37.36
N LYS A 82 58.61 18.10 36.89
CA LYS A 82 59.51 17.10 37.52
C LYS A 82 59.68 17.11 39.05
N GLU A 83 59.39 15.97 39.68
CA GLU A 83 60.18 15.41 40.79
C GLU A 83 60.07 13.87 40.84
N ASP A 84 61.25 13.24 40.83
CA ASP A 84 61.68 11.87 41.17
C ASP A 84 60.95 10.60 40.70
N VAL A 85 61.67 9.83 39.87
CA VAL A 85 61.54 8.37 39.66
C VAL A 85 62.81 7.68 40.16
N PRO A 86 62.68 6.53 40.84
CA PRO A 86 63.67 5.45 40.72
C PRO A 86 63.16 4.29 39.85
N PRO A 87 64.08 3.54 39.23
CA PRO A 87 63.80 2.68 38.08
C PRO A 87 63.49 1.24 38.50
N ASN A 88 62.56 0.59 37.81
CA ASN A 88 62.72 -0.83 37.53
C ASN A 88 62.15 -1.17 36.14
N LEU A 89 63.04 -1.64 35.28
CA LEU A 89 62.73 -2.31 34.03
C LEU A 89 62.62 -3.79 34.35
N GLU A 90 61.41 -4.34 34.25
CA GLU A 90 61.23 -5.74 33.95
C GLU A 90 60.01 -5.88 33.04
N GLU A 91 60.30 -6.36 31.83
CA GLU A 91 59.34 -6.74 30.81
C GLU A 91 58.41 -7.82 31.38
N GLN A 92 57.12 -7.52 31.47
CA GLN A 92 56.09 -8.55 31.49
C GLN A 92 55.03 -8.17 30.48
N GLN A 93 55.04 -8.92 29.38
CA GLN A 93 53.92 -9.07 28.47
C GLN A 93 52.72 -9.56 29.29
N THR A 94 51.85 -8.65 29.71
CA THR A 94 50.51 -8.99 30.15
C THR A 94 49.59 -8.88 28.94
N GLU A 95 49.27 -10.04 28.37
CA GLU A 95 48.07 -10.24 27.56
C GLU A 95 46.91 -9.46 28.18
N SER A 96 46.36 -8.53 27.41
CA SER A 96 45.11 -7.87 27.76
C SER A 96 43.99 -8.91 27.63
N ILE A 97 43.76 -9.67 28.70
CA ILE A 97 42.47 -10.32 28.92
C ILE A 97 41.49 -9.19 29.19
N VAL A 98 40.84 -8.72 28.13
CA VAL A 98 39.66 -7.86 28.27
C VAL A 98 38.64 -8.68 29.05
N PRO A 99 38.12 -8.21 30.21
CA PRO A 99 37.11 -8.95 30.94
C PRO A 99 35.89 -9.17 30.04
N GLN A 100 35.69 -10.43 29.64
CA GLN A 100 34.59 -10.86 28.78
C GLN A 100 33.24 -10.83 29.51
N GLU A 101 33.20 -10.49 30.80
CA GLU A 101 31.96 -10.33 31.55
C GLU A 101 31.20 -9.04 31.21
N ASN A 102 31.87 -8.02 30.67
CA ASN A 102 31.23 -6.72 30.41
C ASN A 102 30.64 -6.58 28.99
N TYR A 103 30.80 -7.61 28.14
CA TYR A 103 30.20 -7.62 26.80
C TYR A 103 28.80 -8.21 26.83
N ASP A 104 28.54 -9.24 27.66
CA ASP A 104 27.19 -9.77 27.85
C ASP A 104 26.31 -8.76 28.58
N ASP A 105 26.78 -8.11 29.65
CA ASP A 105 26.01 -7.08 30.37
C ASP A 105 25.64 -5.87 29.48
N ARG A 106 26.56 -5.42 28.63
CA ARG A 106 26.31 -4.30 27.69
C ARG A 106 25.43 -4.71 26.51
N ILE A 107 25.50 -5.96 26.07
CA ILE A 107 24.58 -6.50 25.07
C ILE A 107 23.22 -6.76 25.70
N GLU A 108 23.13 -7.15 26.96
CA GLU A 108 21.90 -7.32 27.73
C GLU A 108 21.21 -5.97 27.96
N GLU A 109 21.94 -4.94 28.40
CA GLU A 109 21.41 -3.57 28.54
C GLU A 109 20.93 -2.97 27.20
N VAL A 110 21.69 -3.17 26.12
CA VAL A 110 21.30 -2.71 24.78
C VAL A 110 20.14 -3.55 24.24
N SER A 111 20.05 -4.83 24.57
CA SER A 111 18.94 -5.70 24.16
C SER A 111 17.67 -5.39 24.93
N GLU A 112 17.73 -5.22 26.25
CA GLU A 112 16.59 -4.86 27.10
C GLU A 112 16.02 -3.49 26.69
N SER A 113 16.88 -2.48 26.52
CA SER A 113 16.43 -1.15 26.11
C SER A 113 15.83 -1.11 24.69
N ILE A 114 16.43 -1.84 23.72
CA ILE A 114 15.89 -1.92 22.36
C ILE A 114 14.62 -2.77 22.30
N ILE A 115 14.54 -3.85 23.09
CA ILE A 115 13.36 -4.72 23.15
C ILE A 115 12.18 -3.97 23.79
N GLU A 116 12.37 -3.25 24.89
CA GLU A 116 11.31 -2.49 25.55
C GLU A 116 10.78 -1.37 24.64
N GLU A 117 11.67 -0.59 24.01
CA GLU A 117 11.28 0.49 23.08
C GLU A 117 10.48 -0.07 21.90
N LYS A 118 10.96 -1.16 21.29
CA LYS A 118 10.28 -1.79 20.15
C LYS A 118 9.00 -2.49 20.57
N TRP A 119 8.90 -2.98 21.81
CA TRP A 119 7.69 -3.56 22.38
C TRP A 119 6.62 -2.49 22.62
N GLU A 120 6.99 -1.34 23.17
CA GLU A 120 6.07 -0.20 23.33
C GLU A 120 5.54 0.30 21.98
N ASP A 121 6.42 0.45 20.97
CA ASP A 121 6.04 0.83 19.62
C ASP A 121 5.07 -0.19 19.00
N LEU A 122 5.34 -1.48 19.14
CA LEU A 122 4.49 -2.56 18.65
C LEU A 122 3.12 -2.56 19.34
N MET A 123 3.09 -2.40 20.67
CA MET A 123 1.84 -2.30 21.43
C MET A 123 1.01 -1.08 20.98
N LYS A 124 1.67 0.03 20.65
CA LYS A 124 1.01 1.22 20.11
C LYS A 124 0.41 0.97 18.72
N GLU A 125 1.09 0.23 17.86
CA GLU A 125 0.55 -0.18 16.56
C GLU A 125 -0.63 -1.16 16.70
N ILE A 126 -0.57 -2.11 17.64
CA ILE A 126 -1.69 -3.01 17.95
C ILE A 126 -2.90 -2.22 18.43
N ASN A 127 -2.71 -1.23 19.31
CA ASN A 127 -3.82 -0.40 19.77
C ASN A 127 -4.47 0.36 18.61
N LYS A 128 -3.67 0.94 17.70
CA LYS A 128 -4.19 1.54 16.47
C LYS A 128 -4.93 0.54 15.58
N LEU A 129 -4.45 -0.71 15.51
CA LEU A 129 -5.11 -1.77 14.74
C LEU A 129 -6.46 -2.15 15.35
N LEU A 130 -6.56 -2.18 16.68
CA LEU A 130 -7.82 -2.42 17.40
C LEU A 130 -8.82 -1.29 17.16
N GLU A 131 -8.40 -0.03 17.26
CA GLU A 131 -9.25 1.14 16.94
C GLU A 131 -9.71 1.12 15.48
N TRP A 132 -8.81 0.76 14.56
CA TRP A 132 -9.15 0.60 13.15
C TRP A 132 -10.13 -0.54 12.91
N LYS A 133 -9.96 -1.68 13.61
CA LYS A 133 -10.88 -2.81 13.57
C LYS A 133 -12.27 -2.38 14.04
N GLU A 134 -12.38 -1.69 15.16
CA GLU A 134 -13.66 -1.19 15.69
C GLU A 134 -14.30 -0.20 14.70
N THR A 135 -13.52 0.71 14.13
CA THR A 135 -14.00 1.65 13.10
C THR A 135 -14.51 0.92 11.85
N MET A 136 -13.83 -0.14 11.42
CA MET A 136 -14.25 -0.96 10.28
C MET A 136 -15.51 -1.77 10.60
N GLU A 137 -15.62 -2.35 11.78
CA GLU A 137 -16.83 -3.07 12.22
C GLU A 137 -18.05 -2.13 12.23
N ASN A 138 -17.89 -0.91 12.74
CA ASN A 138 -18.95 0.11 12.71
C ASN A 138 -19.32 0.53 11.29
N LYS A 139 -18.34 0.72 10.40
CA LYS A 139 -18.59 1.02 8.97
C LYS A 139 -19.27 -0.14 8.24
N MET A 140 -18.88 -1.38 8.55
CA MET A 140 -19.47 -2.59 7.98
C MET A 140 -20.94 -2.71 8.40
N ALA A 141 -21.24 -2.51 9.68
CA ALA A 141 -22.61 -2.48 10.18
C ALA A 141 -23.44 -1.38 9.51
N GLY A 142 -22.86 -0.18 9.33
CA GLY A 142 -23.52 0.91 8.60
C GLY A 142 -23.77 0.58 7.13
N LEU A 143 -22.84 -0.12 6.46
CA LEU A 143 -23.01 -0.59 5.09
C LEU A 143 -24.09 -1.66 4.97
N GLU A 144 -24.14 -2.61 5.89
CA GLU A 144 -25.19 -3.63 5.94
C GLU A 144 -26.58 -3.00 6.12
N GLN A 145 -26.69 -2.03 7.02
CA GLN A 145 -27.92 -1.26 7.19
C GLN A 145 -28.28 -0.48 5.92
N GLY A 146 -27.32 0.23 5.33
CA GLY A 146 -27.54 0.98 4.08
C GLY A 146 -27.96 0.09 2.91
N LEU A 147 -27.42 -1.14 2.82
CA LEU A 147 -27.84 -2.13 1.83
C LEU A 147 -29.26 -2.63 2.06
N ASN A 148 -29.65 -2.86 3.31
CA ASN A 148 -31.02 -3.25 3.66
C ASN A 148 -32.03 -2.12 3.36
N ASP A 149 -31.67 -0.87 3.65
CA ASP A 149 -32.47 0.30 3.33
C ASP A 149 -32.58 0.51 1.81
N LEU A 150 -31.47 0.35 1.08
CA LEU A 150 -31.45 0.41 -0.38
C LEU A 150 -32.35 -0.68 -0.97
N LYS A 151 -32.25 -1.91 -0.48
CA LYS A 151 -33.12 -3.02 -0.89
C LYS A 151 -34.59 -2.68 -0.66
N SER A 152 -34.93 -2.19 0.53
CA SER A 152 -36.30 -1.82 0.88
C SER A 152 -36.82 -0.67 0.00
N SER A 153 -36.00 0.34 -0.27
CA SER A 153 -36.34 1.45 -1.16
C SER A 153 -36.55 0.99 -2.60
N SER A 154 -35.73 0.05 -3.10
CA SER A 154 -35.88 -0.57 -4.42
C SER A 154 -37.19 -1.36 -4.51
N ASP A 155 -37.51 -2.17 -3.50
CA ASP A 155 -38.75 -2.95 -3.45
C ASP A 155 -39.99 -2.01 -3.43
N ASN A 156 -39.91 -0.89 -2.70
CA ASN A 156 -40.96 0.13 -2.69
C ASN A 156 -41.06 0.88 -4.02
N LEU A 157 -39.94 1.22 -4.65
CA LEU A 157 -39.91 1.87 -5.95
C LEU A 157 -40.52 0.95 -7.03
N GLN A 158 -40.17 -0.33 -7.04
CA GLN A 158 -40.74 -1.31 -7.97
C GLN A 158 -42.26 -1.40 -7.81
N LYS A 159 -42.76 -1.46 -6.58
CA LYS A 159 -44.21 -1.44 -6.30
C LYS A 159 -44.86 -0.14 -6.77
N ALA A 160 -44.26 1.02 -6.49
CA ALA A 160 -44.78 2.32 -6.90
C ALA A 160 -44.81 2.47 -8.42
N VAL A 161 -43.75 2.04 -9.12
CA VAL A 161 -43.64 2.07 -10.58
C VAL A 161 -44.68 1.12 -11.20
N LEU A 162 -44.81 -0.12 -10.71
CA LEU A 162 -45.84 -1.06 -11.18
C LEU A 162 -47.25 -0.50 -10.98
N GLY A 163 -47.51 0.14 -9.83
CA GLY A 163 -48.77 0.82 -9.56
C GLY A 163 -49.03 1.95 -10.55
N LYS A 164 -48.05 2.83 -10.77
CA LYS A 164 -48.16 3.94 -11.73
C LYS A 164 -48.33 3.48 -13.18
N VAL A 165 -47.64 2.42 -13.60
CA VAL A 165 -47.81 1.83 -14.94
C VAL A 165 -49.21 1.25 -15.11
N THR A 166 -49.75 0.58 -14.08
CA THR A 166 -51.11 0.03 -14.11
C THR A 166 -52.17 1.15 -14.15
N GLU A 167 -51.98 2.20 -13.37
CA GLU A 167 -52.84 3.40 -13.39
C GLU A 167 -52.78 4.11 -14.75
N TYR A 168 -51.58 4.18 -15.35
CA TYR A 168 -51.38 4.73 -16.68
C TYR A 168 -52.07 3.90 -17.76
N ASP A 169 -51.93 2.57 -17.73
CA ASP A 169 -52.61 1.65 -18.65
C ASP A 169 -54.14 1.79 -18.57
N LYS A 170 -54.70 1.88 -17.35
CA LYS A 170 -56.12 2.16 -17.15
C LYS A 170 -56.53 3.51 -17.75
N THR A 171 -55.77 4.57 -17.48
CA THR A 171 -56.03 5.91 -17.99
C THR A 171 -55.97 5.93 -19.52
N MET A 172 -54.99 5.26 -20.13
CA MET A 172 -54.88 5.13 -21.59
C MET A 172 -56.06 4.38 -22.20
N ARG A 173 -56.58 3.34 -21.53
CA ARG A 173 -57.82 2.67 -21.99
C ARG A 173 -59.02 3.60 -21.94
N THR A 174 -59.17 4.39 -20.88
CA THR A 174 -60.24 5.40 -20.77
C THR A 174 -60.10 6.44 -21.88
N VAL A 175 -58.92 7.02 -22.07
CA VAL A 175 -58.65 7.99 -23.14
C VAL A 175 -58.93 7.37 -24.52
N SER A 176 -58.59 6.10 -24.76
CA SER A 176 -58.91 5.41 -26.01
C SER A 176 -60.42 5.27 -26.23
N SER A 177 -61.18 4.97 -25.16
CA SER A 177 -62.64 4.93 -25.21
C SER A 177 -63.23 6.30 -25.53
N ASP A 178 -62.77 7.35 -24.86
CA ASP A 178 -63.23 8.73 -25.08
C ASP A 178 -62.87 9.19 -26.49
N MET A 179 -61.68 8.83 -26.99
CA MET A 179 -61.25 9.13 -28.35
C MET A 179 -62.14 8.42 -29.40
N LYS A 180 -62.57 7.18 -29.15
CA LYS A 180 -63.55 6.49 -30.02
C LYS A 180 -64.93 7.14 -29.96
N ALA A 181 -65.36 7.59 -28.79
CA ALA A 181 -66.62 8.31 -28.65
C ALA A 181 -66.55 9.65 -29.42
N MET A 182 -65.43 10.38 -29.32
CA MET A 182 -65.18 11.58 -30.11
C MET A 182 -65.18 11.28 -31.61
N ASP A 183 -64.53 10.20 -32.05
CA ASP A 183 -64.57 9.77 -33.46
C ASP A 183 -66.02 9.53 -33.93
N THR A 184 -66.83 8.86 -33.11
CA THR A 184 -68.26 8.64 -33.40
C THR A 184 -69.04 9.96 -33.47
N VAL A 185 -68.75 10.92 -32.58
CA VAL A 185 -69.36 12.26 -32.61
C VAL A 185 -68.94 12.99 -33.89
N PHE A 186 -67.67 12.96 -34.27
CA PHE A 186 -67.20 13.54 -35.53
C PHE A 186 -67.89 12.92 -36.74
N GLN A 187 -68.02 11.59 -36.78
CA GLN A 187 -68.73 10.88 -37.85
C GLN A 187 -70.20 11.31 -37.96
N LYS A 188 -70.86 11.68 -36.85
CA LYS A 188 -72.25 12.18 -36.85
C LYS A 188 -72.36 13.67 -37.17
N VAL A 189 -71.40 14.47 -36.69
CA VAL A 189 -71.43 15.93 -36.82
C VAL A 189 -70.99 16.38 -38.20
N LEU A 190 -70.01 15.72 -38.83
CA LEU A 190 -69.52 16.08 -40.17
C LEU A 190 -70.63 16.08 -41.25
N PRO A 191 -71.48 15.03 -41.37
CA PRO A 191 -72.60 15.04 -42.29
C PRO A 191 -73.61 16.14 -41.95
N THR A 192 -73.99 16.27 -40.68
CA THR A 192 -74.97 17.28 -40.24
C THR A 192 -74.52 18.70 -40.55
N LEU A 193 -73.24 19.01 -40.33
CA LEU A 193 -72.65 20.30 -40.72
C LEU A 193 -72.67 20.49 -42.24
N THR A 194 -72.31 19.45 -43.01
CA THR A 194 -72.29 19.49 -44.47
C THR A 194 -73.70 19.72 -45.03
N ASP A 195 -74.69 19.01 -44.51
CA ASP A 195 -76.10 19.14 -44.88
C ASP A 195 -76.61 20.55 -44.55
N ASN A 196 -76.38 21.02 -43.31
CA ASN A 196 -76.78 22.37 -42.89
C ASN A 196 -76.14 23.47 -43.75
N VAL A 197 -74.84 23.36 -44.06
CA VAL A 197 -74.14 24.30 -44.97
C VAL A 197 -74.73 24.25 -46.37
N SER A 198 -75.08 23.06 -46.87
CA SER A 198 -75.70 22.90 -48.18
C SER A 198 -77.10 23.52 -48.25
N GLU A 199 -77.90 23.39 -47.19
CA GLU A 199 -79.22 24.02 -47.05
C GLU A 199 -79.12 25.54 -46.96
N LEU A 200 -78.19 26.06 -46.15
CA LEU A 200 -77.88 27.49 -46.08
C LEU A 200 -77.48 28.04 -47.46
N SER A 201 -76.65 27.32 -48.22
CA SER A 201 -76.27 27.68 -49.58
C SER A 201 -77.48 27.73 -50.52
N ARG A 202 -78.40 26.76 -50.43
CA ARG A 202 -79.65 26.74 -51.20
C ARG A 202 -80.60 27.89 -50.82
N LEU A 203 -80.78 28.15 -49.52
CA LEU A 203 -81.60 29.26 -49.02
C LEU A 203 -81.03 30.61 -49.46
N ALA A 204 -79.72 30.79 -49.38
CA ALA A 204 -79.04 32.00 -49.86
C ALA A 204 -79.23 32.19 -51.38
N LYS A 205 -79.12 31.12 -52.19
CA LYS A 205 -79.42 31.18 -53.64
C LYS A 205 -80.87 31.55 -53.90
N LYS A 206 -81.83 30.91 -53.22
CA LYS A 206 -83.27 31.18 -53.38
C LYS A 206 -83.63 32.61 -52.98
N GLY A 207 -82.99 33.14 -51.93
CA GLY A 207 -83.12 34.54 -51.51
C GLY A 207 -82.55 35.54 -52.52
N LYS A 208 -81.49 35.18 -53.24
CA LYS A 208 -80.93 36.02 -54.33
C LYS A 208 -81.79 36.05 -55.59
N THR A 209 -82.57 35.01 -55.89
CA THR A 209 -83.43 34.97 -57.09
C THR A 209 -84.76 35.71 -56.91
N LYS A 210 -85.16 36.00 -55.66
CA LYS A 210 -86.44 36.66 -55.35
C LYS A 210 -86.32 38.19 -55.20
N ARG A 211 -85.16 38.75 -55.50
CA ARG A 211 -84.88 40.20 -55.57
C ARG A 211 -84.62 40.62 -57.00
#